data_AF-A0A6A1WIN5-F1
#
_entry.id   AF-A0A6A1WIN5-F1
#
_cell.length_a   1.000
_cell.length_b   1.000
_cell.length_c   1.000
_cell.angle_alpha   90.00
_cell.angle_beta   90.00
_cell.angle_gamma   90.00
#
_symmetry.space_group_name_H-M   'P 1'
#
loop_
_entity.id
_entity.type
_entity.pdbx_description
1 polymer ?
#
loop_
_entity_poly.entity_id
_entity_poly.type
_entity_poly.pdbx_seq_one_letter_code
_entity_poly.pdbx_strand_id
1 'polypeptide(L)'
;MPAGGKRLRCDSSVRAESSPGTLAVSGPSLRDRNELPSPDTASPVGTQSSCASYKTHRNRMFQHYSVFNSKEEALEHPYPEMNKEEWTRVYNLFASEEFQRRSAINKENRAKLKIVHTSGARSFQCTRALLKNPESDEISPALLYKKMHTNKDGMWTSEDARENFLEEARLQIEEMRARQLEYEALLVKRSDMEQTMREHLQMMEEQQRKKDEELMQMMTEQQRKKDEEHRKMIEEQQRTLVEQQEWRMQLMTEQMRE
;
A
#
# COMPACT_ATOMS: atom_id res chain seq x y z
N MET A 1 16.38 -13.86 43.49
CA MET A 1 17.63 -13.82 42.71
C MET A 1 17.30 -13.84 41.23
N PRO A 2 17.33 -12.73 40.47
CA PRO A 2 17.27 -12.79 39.02
C PRO A 2 18.67 -12.63 38.42
N ALA A 3 19.10 -13.62 37.65
CA ALA A 3 20.36 -13.61 36.94
C ALA A 3 20.23 -12.90 35.57
N GLY A 4 20.90 -11.76 35.46
CA GLY A 4 21.66 -11.22 34.33
C GLY A 4 21.27 -11.49 32.86
N GLY A 5 20.95 -10.38 32.15
CA GLY A 5 21.47 -10.01 30.81
C GLY A 5 20.98 -10.82 29.60
N LYS A 6 20.45 -10.21 28.54
CA LYS A 6 21.13 -9.28 27.63
C LYS A 6 20.13 -8.33 26.95
N ARG A 7 20.51 -7.05 26.84
CA ARG A 7 19.88 -6.01 26.01
C ARG A 7 19.98 -6.41 24.53
N LEU A 8 18.86 -6.54 23.83
CA LEU A 8 18.83 -6.49 22.37
C LEU A 8 18.74 -5.03 21.93
N ARG A 9 19.71 -4.63 21.09
CA ARG A 9 19.72 -3.33 20.41
C ARG A 9 18.69 -3.34 19.29
N CYS A 10 18.05 -2.19 19.10
CA CYS A 10 17.24 -1.89 17.94
C CYS A 10 18.16 -1.70 16.72
N ASP A 11 18.01 -2.53 15.69
CA ASP A 11 18.62 -2.31 14.37
C ASP A 11 17.50 -2.06 13.36
N SER A 12 17.26 -0.79 13.08
CA SER A 12 16.55 -0.33 11.89
C SER A 12 17.56 -0.24 10.74
N SER A 13 17.52 -1.17 9.80
CA SER A 13 18.29 -1.03 8.55
C SER A 13 17.41 -1.38 7.36
N VAL A 14 16.83 -0.34 6.78
CA VAL A 14 16.20 -0.32 5.46
C VAL A 14 17.33 -0.26 4.43
N ARG A 15 17.49 -1.31 3.63
CA ARG A 15 18.39 -1.30 2.46
C ARG A 15 17.54 -0.98 1.23
N ALA A 16 17.41 0.31 0.92
CA ALA A 16 16.97 0.75 -0.39
C ALA A 16 18.13 0.56 -1.37
N GLU A 17 17.94 -0.27 -2.38
CA GLU A 17 18.86 -0.43 -3.49
C GLU A 17 18.80 0.82 -4.37
N SER A 18 19.82 1.67 -4.28
CA SER A 18 20.03 2.81 -5.17
C SER A 18 20.77 2.35 -6.42
N SER A 19 20.11 2.41 -7.59
CA SER A 19 20.76 2.29 -8.89
C SER A 19 21.78 3.42 -9.10
N PRO A 20 22.98 3.15 -9.66
CA PRO A 20 24.01 4.15 -9.86
C PRO A 20 23.89 4.79 -11.25
N GLY A 21 23.96 6.13 -11.32
CA GLY A 21 24.18 6.79 -12.60
C GLY A 21 23.54 8.16 -12.76
N THR A 22 23.89 9.12 -11.92
CA THR A 22 23.89 10.53 -12.37
C THR A 22 25.13 11.17 -11.81
N LEU A 23 26.15 11.27 -12.64
CA LEU A 23 27.33 12.08 -12.38
C LEU A 23 26.85 13.49 -12.03
N ALA A 24 27.08 13.89 -10.79
CA ALA A 24 26.98 15.28 -10.38
C ALA A 24 28.06 16.06 -11.12
N VAL A 25 27.73 16.53 -12.32
CA VAL A 25 28.44 17.66 -12.91
C VAL A 25 28.10 18.84 -12.03
N SER A 26 29.06 19.25 -11.21
CA SER A 26 29.06 20.54 -10.54
C SER A 26 28.89 21.62 -11.60
N GLY A 27 27.65 22.04 -11.82
CA GLY A 27 27.34 23.21 -12.63
C GLY A 27 27.98 24.45 -11.98
N PRO A 28 28.46 25.41 -12.79
CA PRO A 28 29.14 26.59 -12.25
C PRO A 28 28.21 27.35 -11.31
N SER A 29 28.74 27.67 -10.13
CA SER A 29 28.09 28.49 -9.09
C SER A 29 27.52 29.78 -9.70
N LEU A 30 26.20 29.80 -9.91
CA LEU A 30 25.45 30.94 -10.46
C LEU A 30 25.17 32.01 -9.39
N ARG A 31 26.23 32.47 -8.73
CA ARG A 31 26.19 33.71 -7.95
C ARG A 31 27.34 34.60 -8.36
N ASP A 32 27.27 35.09 -9.59
CA ASP A 32 27.94 36.34 -9.92
C ASP A 32 26.89 37.46 -9.91
N ARG A 33 27.04 38.36 -8.96
CA ARG A 33 26.13 39.50 -8.74
C ARG A 33 26.52 40.59 -9.74
N ASN A 34 25.88 40.60 -10.91
CA ASN A 34 25.76 41.84 -11.67
C ASN A 34 24.72 42.71 -10.94
N GLU A 35 25.18 43.47 -9.94
CA GLU A 35 24.37 44.44 -9.21
C GLU A 35 24.05 45.63 -10.13
N LEU A 36 22.77 45.87 -10.37
CA LEU A 36 22.31 47.19 -10.79
C LEU A 36 22.51 48.17 -9.62
N PRO A 37 22.80 49.46 -9.89
CA PRO A 37 22.82 50.45 -8.83
C PRO A 37 21.46 50.43 -8.12
N SER A 38 21.50 50.23 -6.81
CA SER A 38 20.31 50.40 -5.98
C SER A 38 20.00 51.90 -5.91
N PRO A 39 18.73 52.32 -5.98
CA PRO A 39 18.40 53.72 -5.81
C PRO A 39 18.79 54.15 -4.39
N ASP A 40 19.80 55.00 -4.27
CA ASP A 40 20.29 55.55 -3.01
C ASP A 40 19.20 56.42 -2.38
N THR A 41 18.34 55.80 -1.58
CA THR A 41 17.52 56.49 -0.59
C THR A 41 17.81 55.90 0.78
N ALA A 42 18.54 56.68 1.57
CA ALA A 42 18.96 56.36 2.92
C ALA A 42 17.74 56.02 3.80
N SER A 43 17.61 54.75 4.19
CA SER A 43 16.85 54.30 5.37
C SER A 43 17.30 52.87 5.76
N PRO A 44 17.85 52.64 6.97
CA PRO A 44 18.42 51.36 7.35
C PRO A 44 17.38 50.51 8.09
N VAL A 45 16.40 49.90 7.39
CA VAL A 45 15.51 48.89 7.98
C VAL A 45 15.08 47.84 6.93
N GLY A 46 15.41 46.56 7.18
CA GLY A 46 14.60 45.43 6.70
C GLY A 46 15.14 44.57 5.54
N THR A 47 16.21 43.82 5.79
CA THR A 47 16.92 42.93 4.85
C THR A 47 16.15 41.66 4.38
N GLN A 48 14.81 41.66 4.30
CA GLN A 48 14.05 40.56 3.66
C GLN A 48 12.95 41.02 2.69
N SER A 49 12.60 42.31 2.67
CA SER A 49 11.60 42.87 1.74
C SER A 49 12.15 43.16 0.34
N SER A 50 13.46 42.99 0.10
CA SER A 50 14.15 43.54 -1.08
C SER A 50 14.20 42.60 -2.30
N CYS A 51 14.10 41.28 -2.15
CA CYS A 51 14.35 40.36 -3.27
C CYS A 51 13.13 40.15 -4.20
N ALA A 52 11.92 40.04 -3.64
CA ALA A 52 10.70 39.82 -4.42
C ALA A 52 10.31 41.10 -5.20
N SER A 53 10.37 42.25 -4.52
CA SER A 53 10.15 43.56 -5.13
C SER A 53 11.16 43.83 -6.24
N TYR A 54 12.44 43.51 -6.02
CA TYR A 54 13.48 43.62 -7.05
C TYR A 54 13.21 42.71 -8.27
N LYS A 55 12.85 41.44 -8.06
CA LYS A 55 12.54 40.51 -9.18
C LYS A 55 11.35 40.99 -10.01
N THR A 56 10.29 41.46 -9.36
CA THR A 56 9.10 42.00 -10.03
C THR A 56 9.43 43.29 -10.77
N HIS A 57 10.16 44.22 -10.14
CA HIS A 57 10.58 45.47 -10.77
C HIS A 57 11.48 45.22 -11.99
N ARG A 58 12.48 44.34 -11.86
CA ARG A 58 13.34 43.89 -12.97
C ARG A 58 12.53 43.25 -14.11
N ASN A 59 11.53 42.43 -13.79
CA ASN A 59 10.66 41.85 -14.82
C ASN A 59 9.85 42.92 -15.56
N ARG A 60 9.28 43.90 -14.83
CA ARG A 60 8.57 45.03 -15.43
C ARG A 60 9.47 45.89 -16.34
N MET A 61 10.69 46.17 -15.90
CA MET A 61 11.70 46.86 -16.73
C MET A 61 12.04 46.05 -17.98
N PHE A 62 12.18 44.73 -17.87
CA PHE A 62 12.42 43.87 -19.01
C PHE A 62 11.23 43.84 -19.98
N GLN A 63 9.99 43.81 -19.47
CA GLN A 63 8.79 43.91 -20.31
C GLN A 63 8.76 45.23 -21.07
N HIS A 64 9.06 46.34 -20.41
CA HIS A 64 9.16 47.66 -21.05
C HIS A 64 10.24 47.68 -22.14
N TYR A 65 11.44 47.19 -21.83
CA TYR A 65 12.53 47.03 -22.80
C TYR A 65 12.11 46.20 -24.02
N SER A 66 11.39 45.10 -23.81
CA SER A 66 11.01 44.17 -24.90
C SER A 66 10.00 44.72 -25.91
N VAL A 67 9.38 45.87 -25.64
CA VAL A 67 8.46 46.54 -26.58
C VAL A 67 9.23 47.21 -27.72
N PHE A 68 10.48 47.62 -27.47
CA PHE A 68 11.29 48.38 -28.42
C PHE A 68 12.14 47.45 -29.28
N ASN A 69 12.11 47.66 -30.59
CA ASN A 69 12.90 46.88 -31.55
C ASN A 69 14.23 47.57 -31.91
N SER A 70 14.36 48.86 -31.62
CA SER A 70 15.55 49.67 -31.92
C SER A 70 16.18 50.24 -30.64
N LYS A 71 17.50 50.41 -30.65
CA LYS A 71 18.28 50.89 -29.49
C LYS A 71 17.97 52.35 -29.20
N GLU A 72 17.84 53.14 -30.25
CA GLU A 72 17.64 54.57 -30.21
C GLU A 72 16.27 54.91 -29.60
N GLU A 73 15.22 54.21 -30.03
CA GLU A 73 13.85 54.36 -29.51
C GLU A 73 13.73 53.92 -28.05
N ALA A 74 14.38 52.81 -27.69
CA ALA A 74 14.38 52.31 -26.32
C ALA A 74 15.02 53.30 -25.34
N LEU A 75 16.09 54.00 -25.74
CA LEU A 75 16.79 54.96 -24.88
C LEU A 75 16.07 56.31 -24.74
N GLU A 76 15.25 56.69 -25.73
CA GLU A 76 14.38 57.88 -25.67
C GLU A 76 13.11 57.67 -24.83
N HIS A 77 12.81 56.41 -24.50
CA HIS A 77 11.72 56.05 -23.60
C HIS A 77 12.24 55.37 -22.31
N PRO A 78 12.79 56.14 -21.35
CA PRO A 78 13.14 55.62 -20.03
C PRO A 78 11.93 55.00 -19.32
N TYR A 79 12.20 53.97 -18.52
CA TYR A 79 11.19 53.40 -17.63
C TYR A 79 10.68 54.46 -16.64
N PRO A 80 9.37 54.49 -16.31
CA PRO A 80 8.81 55.49 -15.39
C PRO A 80 9.58 55.60 -14.08
N GLU A 81 9.78 56.83 -13.60
CA GLU A 81 10.49 57.17 -12.36
C GLU A 81 12.02 56.89 -12.35
N MET A 82 12.61 56.46 -13.48
CA MET A 82 14.05 56.21 -13.59
C MET A 82 14.77 57.25 -14.46
N ASN A 83 15.99 57.64 -14.07
CA ASN A 83 16.80 58.58 -14.86
C ASN A 83 17.38 57.92 -16.13
N LYS A 84 17.80 58.74 -17.11
CA LYS A 84 18.25 58.29 -18.43
C LYS A 84 19.55 57.48 -18.33
N GLU A 85 20.43 57.82 -17.40
CA GLU A 85 21.71 57.16 -17.16
C GLU A 85 21.53 55.75 -16.58
N GLU A 86 20.67 55.58 -15.57
CA GLU A 86 20.32 54.29 -14.99
C GLU A 86 19.56 53.42 -15.99
N TRP A 87 18.64 54.00 -16.76
CA TRP A 87 17.98 53.28 -17.83
C TRP A 87 18.96 52.78 -18.89
N THR A 88 19.98 53.58 -19.23
CA THR A 88 21.04 53.15 -20.17
C THR A 88 21.84 51.97 -19.62
N ARG A 89 22.14 51.94 -18.32
CA ARG A 89 22.79 50.78 -17.67
C ARG A 89 21.91 49.54 -17.71
N VAL A 90 20.61 49.69 -17.42
CA VAL A 90 19.63 48.60 -17.48
C VAL A 90 19.45 48.08 -18.91
N TYR A 91 19.39 48.97 -19.90
CA TYR A 91 19.34 48.62 -21.31
C TYR A 91 20.56 47.80 -21.71
N ASN A 92 21.77 48.26 -21.39
CA ASN A 92 23.01 47.53 -21.70
C ASN A 92 23.06 46.17 -21.01
N LEU A 93 22.52 46.04 -19.80
CA LEU A 93 22.40 44.75 -19.11
C LEU A 93 21.49 43.80 -19.89
N PHE A 94 20.30 44.22 -20.33
CA PHE A 94 19.38 43.37 -21.07
C PHE A 94 19.84 43.08 -22.50
N ALA A 95 20.51 44.02 -23.15
CA ALA A 95 21.10 43.85 -24.48
C ALA A 95 22.40 43.02 -24.43
N SER A 96 23.00 42.81 -23.26
CA SER A 96 24.23 42.02 -23.12
C SER A 96 24.04 40.59 -23.62
N GLU A 97 25.04 40.10 -24.35
CA GLU A 97 25.03 38.73 -24.88
C GLU A 97 24.92 37.70 -23.74
N GLU A 98 25.51 37.98 -22.58
CA GLU A 98 25.42 37.12 -21.40
C GLU A 98 23.98 36.97 -20.90
N PHE A 99 23.25 38.08 -20.79
CA PHE A 99 21.87 38.06 -20.36
C PHE A 99 20.99 37.33 -21.39
N GLN A 100 21.17 37.62 -22.68
CA GLN A 100 20.40 36.98 -23.76
C GLN A 100 20.62 35.47 -23.81
N ARG A 101 21.87 35.01 -23.70
CA ARG A 101 22.20 33.59 -23.65
C ARG A 101 21.53 32.90 -22.46
N ARG A 102 21.62 33.49 -21.27
CA ARG A 102 21.00 32.93 -20.06
C ARG A 102 19.47 32.95 -20.15
N SER A 103 18.88 33.95 -20.79
CA SER A 103 17.45 34.03 -21.08
C SER A 103 17.00 32.92 -22.04
N ALA A 104 17.74 32.69 -23.13
CA ALA A 104 17.47 31.63 -24.11
C ALA A 104 17.51 30.24 -23.46
N ILE A 105 18.56 29.94 -22.70
CA ILE A 105 18.68 28.66 -21.97
C ILE A 105 17.54 28.49 -20.97
N ASN A 106 17.20 29.54 -20.20
CA ASN A 106 16.11 29.46 -19.22
C ASN A 106 14.75 29.26 -19.90
N LYS A 107 14.52 29.85 -21.08
CA LYS A 107 13.32 29.63 -21.89
C LYS A 107 13.23 28.18 -22.37
N GLU A 108 14.33 27.62 -22.88
CA GLU A 108 14.39 26.22 -23.28
C GLU A 108 14.16 25.28 -22.09
N ASN A 109 14.78 25.55 -20.94
CA ASN A 109 14.57 24.78 -19.71
C ASN A 109 13.12 24.86 -19.23
N ARG A 110 12.49 26.02 -19.34
CA ARG A 110 11.06 26.19 -19.02
C ARG A 110 10.19 25.35 -19.96
N ALA A 111 10.54 25.27 -21.24
CA ALA A 111 9.80 24.47 -22.22
C ALA A 111 9.93 22.95 -21.98
N LYS A 112 11.02 22.49 -21.34
CA LYS A 112 11.22 21.08 -20.94
C LYS A 112 10.43 20.68 -19.69
N LEU A 113 9.85 21.63 -18.95
CA LEU A 113 9.09 21.36 -17.73
C LEU A 113 7.70 20.79 -18.06
N LYS A 114 7.55 19.48 -17.92
CA LYS A 114 6.30 18.75 -18.21
C LYS A 114 5.20 18.94 -17.16
N ILE A 115 5.61 19.00 -15.90
CA ILE A 115 4.69 19.08 -14.76
C ILE A 115 4.92 20.42 -14.07
N VAL A 116 3.90 21.27 -14.12
CA VAL A 116 3.96 22.63 -13.55
C VAL A 116 3.26 22.64 -12.21
N HIS A 117 3.93 23.24 -11.24
CA HIS A 117 3.40 23.44 -9.90
C HIS A 117 2.66 24.79 -9.77
N THR A 118 1.49 24.82 -9.14
CA THR A 118 0.62 26.02 -9.04
C THR A 118 0.70 26.77 -7.72
N SER A 119 1.30 26.20 -6.66
CA SER A 119 1.29 26.89 -5.34
C SER A 119 2.26 28.08 -5.24
N GLY A 120 2.91 28.46 -6.35
CA GLY A 120 3.76 29.64 -6.44
C GLY A 120 4.90 29.61 -5.41
N ALA A 121 4.97 30.64 -4.57
CA ALA A 121 5.99 30.77 -3.52
C ALA A 121 5.71 29.93 -2.26
N ARG A 122 4.57 29.23 -2.19
CA ARG A 122 4.26 28.37 -1.04
C ARG A 122 5.02 27.05 -1.15
N SER A 123 5.71 26.69 -0.07
CA SER A 123 6.35 25.39 0.07
C SER A 123 5.32 24.27 0.22
N PHE A 124 5.74 23.03 -0.02
CA PHE A 124 4.93 21.83 0.26
C PHE A 124 4.40 21.81 1.70
N GLN A 125 5.24 22.18 2.67
CA GLN A 125 4.86 22.23 4.09
C GLN A 125 3.81 23.30 4.37
N CYS A 126 3.94 24.50 3.78
CA CYS A 126 2.93 25.54 3.91
C CYS A 126 1.59 25.11 3.29
N THR A 127 1.61 24.48 2.11
CA THR A 127 0.38 23.97 1.48
C THR A 127 -0.26 22.87 2.33
N ARG A 128 0.54 21.97 2.92
CA ARG A 128 0.04 20.98 3.88
C ARG A 128 -0.60 21.65 5.09
N ALA A 129 0.05 22.63 5.73
CA ALA A 129 -0.53 23.28 6.91
C ALA A 129 -1.90 23.94 6.62
N LEU A 130 -2.06 24.51 5.42
CA LEU A 130 -3.31 25.17 5.01
C LEU A 130 -4.45 24.22 4.66
N LEU A 131 -4.12 23.03 4.15
CA LEU A 131 -5.10 22.00 3.80
C LEU A 131 -5.45 21.10 5.00
N LYS A 132 -4.84 21.34 6.16
CA LYS A 132 -5.01 20.48 7.33
C LYS A 132 -6.45 20.65 7.81
N ASN A 133 -7.20 19.54 7.81
CA ASN A 133 -8.57 19.53 8.29
C ASN A 133 -8.53 19.55 9.83
N PRO A 134 -9.33 20.36 10.54
CA PRO A 134 -9.33 20.36 12.01
C PRO A 134 -9.75 19.00 12.61
N GLU A 135 -10.43 18.14 11.85
CA GLU A 135 -10.87 16.80 12.26
C GLU A 135 -9.87 15.67 11.92
N SER A 136 -8.90 15.90 11.03
CA SER A 136 -7.94 14.87 10.62
C SER A 136 -6.53 15.45 10.49
N ASP A 137 -5.58 14.92 11.26
CA ASP A 137 -4.22 15.46 11.33
C ASP A 137 -3.37 15.22 10.08
N GLU A 138 -3.80 14.36 9.15
CA GLU A 138 -2.98 13.91 8.02
C GLU A 138 -3.67 14.12 6.67
N ILE A 139 -3.10 14.98 5.83
CA ILE A 139 -3.53 15.14 4.44
C ILE A 139 -2.94 14.01 3.63
N SER A 140 -3.79 13.29 2.91
CA SER A 140 -3.35 12.29 1.93
C SER A 140 -2.36 12.91 0.93
N PRO A 141 -1.19 12.29 0.69
CA PRO A 141 -0.23 12.75 -0.32
C PRO A 141 -0.86 12.99 -1.69
N ALA A 142 -1.87 12.18 -2.08
CA ALA A 142 -2.60 12.32 -3.32
C ALA A 142 -3.40 13.64 -3.38
N LEU A 143 -4.07 14.01 -2.28
CA LEU A 143 -4.81 15.27 -2.18
C LEU A 143 -3.88 16.48 -2.23
N LEU A 144 -2.74 16.39 -1.55
CA LEU A 144 -1.70 17.42 -1.62
C LEU A 144 -1.20 17.58 -3.06
N TYR A 145 -0.86 16.48 -3.72
CA TYR A 145 -0.43 16.49 -5.13
C TYR A 145 -1.48 17.13 -6.03
N LYS A 146 -2.75 16.72 -5.91
CA LYS A 146 -3.86 17.29 -6.67
C LYS A 146 -3.97 18.80 -6.48
N LYS A 147 -3.90 19.32 -5.23
CA LYS A 147 -3.97 20.76 -4.98
C LYS A 147 -2.84 21.54 -5.66
N MET A 148 -1.65 20.93 -5.68
CA MET A 148 -0.41 21.55 -6.16
C MET A 148 -0.28 21.55 -7.69
N HIS A 149 -1.07 20.75 -8.39
CA HIS A 149 -1.06 20.61 -9.86
C HIS A 149 -2.43 20.91 -10.49
N THR A 150 -3.30 21.60 -9.76
CA THR A 150 -4.57 22.12 -10.27
C THR A 150 -4.61 23.63 -10.13
N ASN A 151 -5.30 24.27 -11.07
CA ASN A 151 -5.56 25.71 -11.08
C ASN A 151 -6.69 26.06 -10.10
N LYS A 152 -6.96 27.37 -9.92
CA LYS A 152 -8.07 27.84 -9.07
C LYS A 152 -9.43 27.30 -9.54
N ASP A 153 -9.57 27.04 -10.84
CA ASP A 153 -10.78 26.50 -11.46
C ASP A 153 -10.89 24.97 -11.35
N GLY A 154 -9.93 24.32 -10.69
CA GLY A 154 -9.89 22.86 -10.49
C GLY A 154 -9.35 22.07 -11.68
N MET A 155 -9.06 22.71 -12.81
CA MET A 155 -8.44 22.07 -13.97
C MET A 155 -6.97 21.73 -13.71
N TRP A 156 -6.52 20.59 -14.24
CA TRP A 156 -5.13 20.15 -14.16
C TRP A 156 -4.21 21.05 -14.99
N THR A 157 -2.96 21.23 -14.53
CA THR A 157 -1.96 22.03 -15.25
C THR A 157 -1.43 21.38 -16.51
N SER A 158 -1.42 20.05 -16.54
CA SER A 158 -0.98 19.24 -17.69
C SER A 158 -1.65 17.87 -17.63
N GLU A 159 -1.77 17.22 -18.79
CA GLU A 159 -2.30 15.85 -18.85
C GLU A 159 -1.39 14.88 -18.10
N ASP A 160 -0.07 15.01 -18.24
CA ASP A 160 0.92 14.23 -17.48
C ASP A 160 0.68 14.29 -15.95
N ALA A 161 0.31 15.46 -15.41
CA ALA A 161 0.02 15.59 -13.98
C ALA A 161 -1.25 14.84 -13.57
N ARG A 162 -2.26 14.84 -14.44
CA ARG A 162 -3.51 14.09 -14.24
C ARG A 162 -3.25 12.58 -14.35
N GLU A 163 -2.52 12.15 -15.37
CA GLU A 163 -2.18 10.74 -15.59
C GLU A 163 -1.40 10.17 -14.41
N ASN A 164 -0.36 10.86 -13.94
CA ASN A 164 0.41 10.44 -12.77
C ASN A 164 -0.47 10.27 -11.53
N PHE A 165 -1.42 11.20 -11.29
CA PHE A 165 -2.35 11.10 -10.17
C PHE A 165 -3.28 9.87 -10.29
N LEU A 166 -3.77 9.59 -11.51
CA LEU A 166 -4.62 8.44 -11.77
C LEU A 166 -3.86 7.13 -11.70
N GLU A 167 -2.61 7.10 -12.16
CA GLU A 167 -1.73 5.92 -12.09
C GLU A 167 -1.42 5.57 -10.64
N GLU A 168 -1.07 6.54 -9.80
CA GLU A 168 -0.91 6.33 -8.35
C GLU A 168 -2.19 5.81 -7.69
N ALA A 169 -3.35 6.38 -8.01
CA ALA A 169 -4.63 5.90 -7.49
C ALA A 169 -4.94 4.46 -7.94
N ARG A 170 -4.60 4.12 -9.19
CA ARG A 170 -4.77 2.79 -9.74
C ARG A 170 -3.84 1.78 -9.03
N LEU A 171 -2.57 2.12 -8.85
CA LEU A 171 -1.60 1.28 -8.15
C LEU A 171 -2.04 1.00 -6.70
N GLN A 172 -2.55 2.01 -5.98
CA GLN A 172 -3.10 1.80 -4.63
C GLN A 172 -4.28 0.82 -4.62
N ILE A 173 -5.19 0.92 -5.59
CA ILE A 173 -6.32 -0.01 -5.70
C ILE A 173 -5.82 -1.44 -5.99
N GLU A 174 -4.86 -1.57 -6.90
CA GLU A 174 -4.27 -2.86 -7.26
C GLU A 174 -3.53 -3.50 -6.08
N GLU A 175 -2.79 -2.71 -5.31
CA GLU A 175 -2.14 -3.15 -4.07
C GLU A 175 -3.16 -3.63 -3.03
N MET A 176 -4.24 -2.88 -2.79
CA MET A 176 -5.30 -3.30 -1.86
C MET A 176 -5.96 -4.60 -2.30
N ARG A 177 -6.21 -4.78 -3.60
CA ARG A 177 -6.75 -6.01 -4.16
C ARG A 177 -5.80 -7.18 -4.01
N ALA A 178 -4.50 -6.98 -4.24
CA ALA A 178 -3.49 -8.01 -4.04
C ALA A 178 -3.47 -8.50 -2.58
N ARG A 179 -3.48 -7.57 -1.61
CA ARG A 179 -3.56 -7.91 -0.17
C ARG A 179 -4.83 -8.69 0.17
N GLN A 180 -5.97 -8.33 -0.44
CA GLN A 180 -7.21 -9.05 -0.24
C GLN A 180 -7.14 -10.48 -0.79
N LEU A 181 -6.59 -10.66 -1.99
CA LEU A 181 -6.39 -11.99 -2.59
C LEU A 181 -5.43 -12.85 -1.76
N GLU A 182 -4.38 -12.27 -1.19
CA GLU A 182 -3.48 -12.97 -0.27
C GLU A 182 -4.23 -13.46 0.98
N TYR A 183 -5.09 -12.62 1.57
CA TYR A 183 -5.91 -13.00 2.72
C TYR A 183 -6.91 -14.11 2.37
N GLU A 184 -7.60 -14.00 1.23
CA GLU A 184 -8.52 -15.03 0.75
C GLU A 184 -7.80 -16.37 0.51
N ALA A 185 -6.61 -16.34 -0.09
CA ALA A 185 -5.79 -17.54 -0.28
C ALA A 185 -5.36 -18.18 1.04
N LEU A 186 -5.07 -17.37 2.07
CA LEU A 186 -4.77 -17.88 3.42
C LEU A 186 -6.00 -18.53 4.07
N LEU A 187 -7.20 -17.96 3.88
CA LEU A 187 -8.44 -18.54 4.37
C LEU A 187 -8.75 -19.89 3.71
N VAL A 188 -8.55 -20.01 2.40
CA VAL A 188 -8.71 -21.28 1.68
C VAL A 188 -7.77 -22.34 2.23
N LYS A 189 -6.47 -22.03 2.34
CA LYS A 189 -5.48 -22.96 2.93
C LYS A 189 -5.85 -23.41 4.34
N ARG A 190 -6.38 -22.50 5.16
CA ARG A 190 -6.85 -22.84 6.50
C ARG A 190 -8.04 -23.80 6.45
N SER A 191 -9.02 -23.55 5.57
CA SER A 191 -10.17 -24.42 5.39
C SER A 191 -9.77 -25.83 4.95
N ASP A 192 -8.83 -25.95 4.01
CA ASP A 192 -8.33 -27.25 3.53
C ASP A 192 -7.70 -28.05 4.68
N MET A 193 -6.89 -27.39 5.53
CA MET A 193 -6.32 -28.03 6.72
C MET A 193 -7.41 -28.42 7.74
N GLU A 194 -8.40 -27.57 7.99
CA GLU A 194 -9.51 -27.91 8.89
C GLU A 194 -10.34 -29.09 8.34
N GLN A 195 -10.54 -29.16 7.02
CA GLN A 195 -11.24 -30.27 6.38
C GLN A 195 -10.49 -31.59 6.52
N THR A 196 -9.19 -31.61 6.21
CA THR A 196 -8.36 -32.81 6.36
C THR A 196 -8.34 -33.33 7.81
N MET A 197 -8.30 -32.44 8.81
CA MET A 197 -8.41 -32.83 10.21
C MET A 197 -9.78 -33.42 10.55
N ARG A 198 -10.86 -32.86 10.01
CA ARG A 198 -12.22 -33.40 10.20
C ARG A 198 -12.35 -34.79 9.59
N GLU A 199 -11.84 -34.99 8.39
CA GLU A 199 -11.85 -36.29 7.70
C GLU A 199 -11.05 -37.34 8.48
N HIS A 200 -9.87 -36.97 8.99
CA HIS A 200 -9.07 -37.86 9.83
C HIS A 200 -9.81 -38.26 11.13
N LEU A 201 -10.50 -37.30 11.76
CA LEU A 201 -11.27 -37.58 12.98
C LEU A 201 -12.46 -38.51 12.70
N GLN A 202 -13.19 -38.28 11.61
CA GLN A 202 -14.27 -39.16 11.16
C GLN A 202 -13.78 -40.58 10.91
N MET A 203 -12.62 -40.74 10.28
CA MET A 203 -12.01 -42.05 10.07
C MET A 203 -11.72 -42.76 11.40
N MET A 204 -11.19 -42.03 12.40
CA MET A 204 -10.92 -42.58 13.72
C MET A 204 -12.20 -43.00 14.45
N GLU A 205 -13.27 -42.20 14.37
CA GLU A 205 -14.57 -42.53 14.93
C GLU A 205 -15.21 -43.74 14.24
N GLU A 206 -15.11 -43.83 12.91
CA GLU A 206 -15.66 -44.96 12.16
C GLU A 206 -14.90 -46.26 12.47
N GLN A 207 -13.58 -46.19 12.64
CA GLN A 207 -12.77 -47.30 13.12
C GLN A 207 -13.22 -47.77 14.49
N GLN A 208 -13.52 -46.84 15.41
CA GLN A 208 -14.02 -47.19 16.73
C GLN A 208 -15.42 -47.81 16.65
N ARG A 209 -16.33 -47.23 15.86
CA ARG A 209 -17.68 -47.76 15.66
C ARG A 209 -17.66 -49.18 15.09
N LYS A 210 -16.79 -49.46 14.12
CA LYS A 210 -16.62 -50.82 13.57
C LYS A 210 -16.17 -51.81 14.64
N LYS A 211 -15.21 -51.45 15.49
CA LYS A 211 -14.78 -52.30 16.61
C LYS A 211 -15.92 -52.55 17.60
N ASP A 212 -16.71 -51.54 17.91
CA ASP A 212 -17.84 -51.67 18.82
C ASP A 212 -18.98 -52.51 18.20
N GLU A 213 -19.24 -52.37 16.90
CA GLU A 213 -20.17 -53.20 16.14
C GLU A 213 -19.72 -54.67 16.10
N GLU A 214 -18.44 -54.95 15.83
CA GLU A 214 -17.86 -56.30 15.87
C GLU A 214 -17.97 -56.92 17.27
N LEU A 215 -17.71 -56.13 18.32
CA LEU A 215 -17.87 -56.57 19.70
C LEU A 215 -19.33 -56.92 20.02
N MET A 216 -20.27 -56.08 19.57
CA MET A 216 -21.70 -56.34 19.74
C MET A 216 -22.13 -57.62 19.01
N GLN A 217 -21.67 -57.83 17.77
CA GLN A 217 -21.92 -59.06 17.02
C GLN A 217 -21.38 -60.28 17.75
N MET A 218 -20.14 -60.21 18.24
CA MET A 218 -19.54 -61.31 19.01
C MET A 218 -20.36 -61.66 20.27
N MET A 219 -20.81 -60.65 21.03
CA MET A 219 -21.64 -60.89 22.21
C MET A 219 -23.00 -61.52 21.85
N THR A 220 -23.66 -61.04 20.79
CA THR A 220 -24.95 -61.61 20.35
C THR A 220 -24.81 -63.06 19.88
N GLU A 221 -23.75 -63.38 19.14
CA GLU A 221 -23.49 -64.72 18.65
C GLU A 221 -23.15 -65.69 19.79
N GLN A 222 -22.40 -65.24 20.80
CA GLN A 222 -22.21 -66.02 22.03
C GLN A 222 -23.53 -66.30 22.75
N GLN A 223 -24.39 -65.30 22.89
CA GLN A 223 -25.68 -65.50 23.54
C GLN A 223 -26.55 -66.49 22.76
N ARG A 224 -26.59 -66.36 21.42
CA ARG A 224 -27.27 -67.31 20.53
C ARG A 224 -26.76 -68.74 20.70
N LYS A 225 -25.44 -68.93 20.79
CA LYS A 225 -24.83 -70.25 21.03
C LYS A 225 -25.24 -70.84 22.38
N LYS A 226 -25.19 -70.03 23.44
CA LYS A 226 -25.65 -70.45 24.78
C LYS A 226 -27.13 -70.85 24.78
N ASP A 227 -27.97 -70.06 24.11
CA ASP A 227 -29.40 -70.34 23.99
C ASP A 227 -29.67 -71.61 23.15
N GLU A 228 -28.86 -71.86 22.12
CA GLU A 228 -28.92 -73.07 21.29
C GLU A 228 -28.46 -74.32 22.06
N GLU A 229 -27.38 -74.22 22.85
CA GLU A 229 -26.93 -75.30 23.73
C GLU A 229 -27.97 -75.63 24.82
N HIS A 230 -28.54 -74.60 25.45
CA HIS A 230 -29.61 -74.78 26.43
C HIS A 230 -30.84 -75.46 25.80
N ARG A 231 -31.19 -75.09 24.57
CA ARG A 231 -32.28 -75.75 23.81
C ARG A 231 -31.98 -77.22 23.54
N LYS A 232 -30.77 -77.54 23.06
CA LYS A 232 -30.35 -78.93 22.82
C LYS A 232 -30.38 -79.76 24.10
N MET A 233 -29.96 -79.17 25.24
CA MET A 233 -30.05 -79.83 26.55
C MET A 233 -31.50 -80.16 26.92
N ILE A 234 -32.45 -79.24 26.72
CA ILE A 234 -33.87 -79.49 26.99
C ILE A 234 -34.41 -80.60 26.07
N GLU A 235 -34.12 -80.54 24.78
CA GLU A 235 -34.57 -81.54 23.80
C GLU A 235 -34.02 -82.93 24.12
N GLU A 236 -32.76 -83.04 24.54
CA GLU A 236 -32.15 -84.30 24.95
C GLU A 236 -32.76 -84.84 26.25
N GLN A 237 -33.01 -83.98 27.25
CA GLN A 237 -33.74 -84.37 28.46
C GLN A 237 -35.15 -84.89 28.12
N GLN A 238 -35.86 -84.22 27.20
CA GLN A 238 -37.16 -84.70 26.73
C GLN A 238 -37.05 -86.05 26.00
N ARG A 239 -36.04 -86.23 25.14
CA ARG A 239 -35.80 -87.48 24.42
C ARG A 239 -35.55 -88.65 25.38
N THR A 240 -34.66 -88.48 26.36
CA THR A 240 -34.38 -89.53 27.34
C THR A 240 -35.60 -89.87 28.20
N LEU A 241 -36.44 -88.88 28.54
CA LEU A 241 -37.69 -89.13 29.25
C LEU A 241 -38.67 -89.96 28.42
N VAL A 242 -38.82 -89.65 27.13
CA VAL A 242 -39.66 -90.43 26.20
C VAL A 242 -39.11 -91.84 26.04
N GLU A 243 -37.80 -92.01 25.81
CA GLU A 243 -37.15 -93.32 25.72
C GLU A 243 -37.37 -94.16 27.00
N GLN A 244 -37.32 -93.55 28.19
CA GLN A 244 -37.64 -94.24 29.45
C GLN A 244 -39.12 -94.66 29.54
N GLN A 245 -40.05 -93.80 29.07
CA GLN A 245 -41.47 -94.14 29.03
C GLN A 245 -41.74 -95.29 28.06
N GLU A 246 -41.11 -95.29 26.90
CA GLU A 246 -41.18 -96.37 25.93
C GLU A 246 -40.63 -97.68 26.50
N TRP A 247 -39.48 -97.66 27.17
CA TRP A 247 -38.92 -98.83 27.84
C TRP A 247 -39.87 -99.42 28.89
N ARG A 248 -40.48 -98.57 29.72
CA ARG A 248 -41.50 -99.00 30.70
C ARG A 248 -42.71 -99.62 30.01
N MET A 249 -43.14 -99.04 28.89
CA MET A 249 -44.26 -99.56 28.11
C MET A 249 -43.94 -100.93 27.52
N GLN A 250 -42.75 -101.08 26.93
CA GLN A 250 -42.28 -102.36 26.37
C GLN A 250 -42.19 -103.45 27.45
N LEU A 251 -41.63 -103.12 28.61
CA LEU A 251 -41.56 -104.04 29.75
C LEU A 251 -42.95 -104.49 30.22
N MET A 252 -43.92 -103.57 30.31
CA MET A 252 -45.31 -103.93 30.63
C MET A 252 -45.94 -104.82 29.55
N THR A 253 -45.60 -104.63 28.27
CA THR A 253 -46.13 -105.49 27.20
C THR A 253 -45.52 -106.89 27.17
N GLU A 254 -44.26 -107.05 27.59
CA GLU A 254 -43.63 -108.38 27.73
C GLU A 254 -44.16 -109.15 28.94
N GLN A 255 -44.38 -108.48 30.08
CA GLN A 255 -44.98 -109.10 31.28
C GLN A 255 -46.42 -109.61 31.07
N MET A 256 -47.12 -109.13 30.04
CA MET A 256 -48.45 -109.60 29.66
C MET A 256 -48.43 -110.78 28.68
N ARG A 257 -47.24 -111.23 28.26
CA ARG A 257 -47.04 -112.28 27.25
C ARG A 257 -46.56 -113.62 27.83
N GLU A 258 -46.17 -113.66 29.12
CA GLU A 258 -45.99 -114.87 29.93
C GLU A 258 -47.29 -115.27 30.66
#